data_AF-A0A1A2IWG9-F1
#
_entry.id   AF-A0A1A2IWG9-F1
#
_cell.length_a   1.000
_cell.length_b   1.000
_cell.length_c   1.000
_cell.angle_alpha   90.00
_cell.angle_beta   90.00
_cell.angle_gamma   90.00
#
_symmetry.space_group_name_H-M   'P 1'
#
loop_
_entity.id
_entity.type
_entity.pdbx_description
1 polymer ?
#
loop_
_entity_poly.entity_id
_entity_poly.type
_entity_poly.pdbx_seq_one_letter_code
_entity_poly.pdbx_strand_id
1 'polypeptide(L)' 'MSWAKREGRALADTTLTGDALLAELEDYVRANNPLLTDVRLDRATPTDEYDTGAQPPRRWYEVTYLADDGEGYGIRP' A
#
# COMPACT_ATOMS: atom_id res chain seq x y z
N MET A 1 -19.39 -3.86 -4.30
CA MET A 1 -18.13 -4.31 -3.68
C MET A 1 -17.22 -4.75 -4.82
N SER A 2 -16.58 -3.78 -5.47
CA SER A 2 -15.72 -4.04 -6.63
C SER A 2 -14.31 -3.77 -6.19
N TRP A 3 -13.65 -4.83 -5.72
CA TRP A 3 -12.26 -4.76 -5.33
C TRP A 3 -11.41 -4.76 -6.59
N ALA A 4 -10.70 -3.67 -6.84
CA ALA A 4 -9.78 -3.54 -7.93
C ALA A 4 -8.36 -3.86 -7.45
N LYS A 5 -7.68 -4.78 -8.15
CA LYS A 5 -6.25 -5.02 -7.92
C LYS A 5 -5.47 -3.83 -8.48
N ARG A 6 -4.73 -3.18 -7.60
CA ARG A 6 -3.89 -2.02 -7.89
C ARG A 6 -2.48 -2.29 -7.39
N GLU A 7 -1.53 -1.67 -8.06
CA GLU A 7 -0.12 -1.69 -7.69
C GLU A 7 0.26 -0.30 -7.24
N GLY A 8 1.11 -0.22 -6.22
CA GLY A 8 1.58 1.03 -5.68
C GLY A 8 2.92 0.87 -4.99
N ARG A 9 3.45 2.00 -4.52
CA ARG A 9 4.64 2.04 -3.70
C ARG A 9 4.28 2.61 -2.35
N ALA A 10 4.68 1.90 -1.30
CA ALA A 10 4.49 2.33 0.07
C ALA A 10 5.82 2.34 0.82
N LEU A 11 5.95 3.32 1.70
CA LEU A 11 7.09 3.43 2.59
C LEU A 11 6.72 2.75 3.89
N ALA A 12 7.61 1.87 4.35
CA ALA A 12 7.53 1.37 5.70
C ALA A 12 8.90 1.33 6.37
N ASP A 13 8.86 1.42 7.68
CA ASP A 13 10.03 1.34 8.53
C ASP A 13 10.69 -0.05 8.42
N THR A 14 12.01 -0.05 8.19
CA THR A 14 12.77 -1.30 8.04
C THR A 14 12.84 -2.12 9.33
N THR A 15 12.53 -1.50 10.47
CA THR A 15 12.44 -2.16 11.77
C THR A 15 11.16 -2.99 11.92
N LEU A 16 10.13 -2.73 11.11
CA LEU A 16 8.87 -3.46 11.15
C LEU A 16 8.92 -4.75 10.34
N THR A 17 8.29 -5.79 10.87
CA THR A 17 8.23 -7.13 10.26
C THR A 17 6.87 -7.77 10.50
N GLY A 18 6.51 -8.74 9.66
CA GLY A 18 5.24 -9.46 9.78
C GLY A 18 4.03 -8.53 9.64
N ASP A 19 3.04 -8.69 10.52
CA ASP A 19 1.78 -7.92 10.49
C ASP A 19 1.98 -6.41 10.70
N ALA A 20 2.98 -6.01 11.49
CA ALA A 20 3.23 -4.59 11.75
C ALA A 20 3.70 -3.86 10.48
N LEU A 21 4.52 -4.54 9.66
CA LEU A 21 4.94 -4.03 8.35
C LEU A 21 3.74 -3.89 7.41
N LEU A 22 2.88 -4.91 7.36
CA LEU A 22 1.70 -4.89 6.50
C LEU A 22 0.73 -3.77 6.90
N ALA A 23 0.48 -3.60 8.20
CA ALA A 23 -0.40 -2.54 8.69
C ALA A 23 0.12 -1.14 8.34
N GLU A 24 1.44 -0.89 8.46
CA GLU A 24 2.03 0.41 8.08
C GLU A 24 1.95 0.66 6.57
N LEU A 25 2.20 -0.37 5.76
CA LEU A 25 2.07 -0.26 4.31
C LEU A 25 0.62 0.01 3.88
N GLU A 26 -0.37 -0.62 4.52
CA GLU A 26 -1.81 -0.36 4.28
C GLU A 26 -2.18 1.08 4.66
N ASP A 27 -1.70 1.54 5.82
CA ASP A 27 -1.97 2.89 6.30
C ASP A 27 -1.36 3.94 5.37
N TYR A 28 -0.12 3.72 4.90
CA TYR A 28 0.52 4.60 3.93
C TYR A 28 -0.26 4.69 2.61
N VAL A 29 -0.71 3.54 2.07
CA VAL A 29 -1.53 3.53 0.84
C VAL A 29 -2.84 4.27 1.05
N ARG A 30 -3.51 4.07 2.19
CA ARG A 30 -4.77 4.75 2.54
C ARG A 30 -4.56 6.26 2.70
N ALA A 31 -3.48 6.68 3.37
CA ALA A 31 -3.14 8.08 3.57
C ALA A 31 -2.84 8.80 2.24
N ASN A 32 -2.22 8.10 1.29
CA ASN A 32 -1.91 8.66 -0.03
C ASN A 32 -3.10 8.61 -1.01
N ASN A 33 -4.07 7.73 -0.76
CA ASN A 33 -5.24 7.54 -1.62
C ASN A 33 -6.54 7.75 -0.82
N PRO A 34 -6.94 9.01 -0.56
CA PRO A 34 -8.14 9.32 0.22
C PRO A 34 -9.46 8.88 -0.44
N LEU A 35 -9.41 8.46 -1.71
CA LEU A 35 -10.55 7.92 -2.46
C LEU A 35 -10.82 6.44 -2.16
N LEU A 36 -9.86 5.72 -1.56
CA LEU A 36 -10.01 4.30 -1.26
C LEU A 36 -10.71 4.16 0.08
N THR A 37 -11.84 3.46 0.09
CA THR A 37 -12.62 3.23 1.32
C THR A 37 -12.06 2.03 2.08
N ASP A 38 -11.66 1.00 1.34
CA ASP A 38 -11.00 -0.18 1.88
C ASP A 38 -9.76 -0.51 1.05
N VAL A 39 -8.68 -0.90 1.74
CA VAL A 39 -7.38 -1.22 1.16
C VAL A 39 -6.87 -2.44 1.87
N ARG A 40 -6.57 -3.49 1.10
CA ARG A 40 -6.05 -4.74 1.62
C ARG A 40 -4.81 -5.16 0.85
N LEU A 41 -3.69 -5.33 1.53
CA LEU A 41 -2.47 -5.81 0.88
C LEU A 41 -2.60 -7.28 0.47
N ASP A 42 -2.20 -7.56 -0.77
CA ASP A 42 -2.07 -8.91 -1.33
C ASP A 42 -0.60 -9.35 -1.31
N ARG A 43 0.32 -8.44 -1.65
CA ARG A 43 1.76 -8.68 -1.66
C ARG A 43 2.51 -7.40 -1.36
N ALA A 44 3.62 -7.51 -0.63
CA ALA A 44 4.59 -6.45 -0.44
C ALA A 44 5.99 -6.97 -0.82
N THR A 45 6.60 -6.36 -1.83
CA THR A 45 7.93 -6.69 -2.32
C THR A 45 8.90 -5.58 -1.90
N PRO A 46 9.92 -5.86 -1.09
CA PRO A 46 10.93 -4.86 -0.75
C PRO A 46 11.75 -4.47 -1.98
N THR A 47 11.91 -3.16 -2.22
CA THR A 47 12.77 -2.62 -3.29
C THR A 47 14.15 -2.26 -2.76
N ASP A 48 15.15 -2.01 -3.60
CA ASP A 48 16.46 -1.50 -3.14
C ASP A 48 16.47 0.02 -2.87
N GLU A 49 15.31 0.68 -2.88
CA GLU A 49 15.17 2.10 -2.56
C GLU A 49 14.90 2.29 -1.05
N TYR A 50 15.73 3.11 -0.41
CA TYR A 50 15.60 3.46 1.01
C TYR A 50 15.44 4.96 1.16
N ASP A 51 14.49 5.36 2.01
CA ASP A 51 14.38 6.73 2.49
C ASP A 51 15.27 6.88 3.73
N THR A 52 16.41 7.52 3.53
CA THR A 52 17.39 7.83 4.58
C THR A 52 17.14 9.19 5.24
N GLY A 53 16.10 9.90 4.83
CA GLY A 53 15.69 11.19 5.39
C GLY A 53 14.95 11.06 6.72
N ALA A 54 14.32 9.92 6.97
CA ALA A 54 13.69 9.59 8.24
C ALA A 54 14.57 8.66 9.10
N GLN A 55 14.49 8.83 10.43
CA GLN A 55 15.08 7.91 11.40
C GLN A 55 13.95 7.35 12.28
N PRO A 56 13.68 6.03 12.25
CA PRO A 56 14.46 4.97 11.60
C PRO A 56 14.38 4.99 10.05
N PRO A 57 15.36 4.39 9.35
CA PRO A 57 15.38 4.36 7.90
C PRO A 57 14.19 3.56 7.38
N ARG A 58 13.48 4.15 6.42
CA ARG A 58 12.34 3.51 5.77
C ARG A 58 12.79 2.91 4.44
N ARG A 59 12.11 1.87 4.01
CA ARG A 59 12.35 1.21 2.73
C ARG A 59 11.10 1.31 1.89
N TRP A 60 11.29 1.49 0.59
CA TRP A 60 10.19 1.44 -0.35
C TRP A 60 9.83 -0.01 -0.64
N TYR A 61 8.54 -0.29 -0.57
CA TYR A 61 7.97 -1.58 -0.92
C TYR A 61 7.04 -1.38 -2.11
N GLU A 62 7.24 -2.20 -3.14
CA GLU A 62 6.26 -2.38 -4.20
C GLU A 62 5.14 -3.26 -3.65
N VAL A 63 4.00 -2.62 -3.43
CA VAL A 63 2.83 -3.26 -2.85
C VAL A 63 1.78 -3.48 -3.91
N THR A 64 1.25 -4.69 -3.93
CA THR A 64 0.04 -5.02 -4.66
C THR A 64 -1.09 -5.11 -3.65
N TYR A 65 -2.16 -4.34 -3.86
CA TYR A 65 -3.29 -4.28 -2.96
C TYR A 65 -4.61 -4.37 -3.73
N LEU A 66 -5.62 -4.87 -3.05
CA LEU A 66 -7.01 -4.79 -3.48
C LEU A 66 -7.60 -3.56 -2.82
N ALA A 67 -8.17 -2.65 -3.60
CA ALA A 67 -8.89 -1.51 -3.03
C ALA A 67 -10.32 -1.42 -3.59
N ASP A 68 -11.23 -1.04 -2.72
CA ASP A 68 -12.59 -0.64 -3.09
C ASP A 68 -12.64 0.89 -3.07
N ASP A 69 -12.77 1.46 -4.26
CA ASP A 69 -12.96 2.89 -4.50
C ASP A 69 -14.44 3.28 -4.51
N GLY A 70 -15.35 2.37 -4.11
CA GLY A 70 -16.80 2.58 -4.18
C GLY A 70 -17.37 2.66 -5.60
N GLU A 71 -16.52 2.80 -6.61
CA GLU A 71 -16.84 2.79 -8.03
C GLU A 71 -16.99 1.33 -8.47
N GLY A 72 -18.16 0.76 -8.19
CA GLY A 72 -18.57 -0.53 -8.71
C GLY A 72 -18.28 -0.63 -10.21
N TYR A 73 -17.30 -1.46 -10.58
CA TYR A 73 -16.88 -1.84 -11.94
C TYR A 73 -17.48 -0.95 -13.05
N GLY A 74 -16.80 0.16 -13.37
CA GLY A 74 -17.13 0.95 -14.54
C GLY A 74 -17.04 0.07 -15.78
N ILE A 75 -18.18 -0.49 -16.21
CA ILE A 75 -18.36 -1.12 -17.51
C ILE A 75 -18.13 0.01 -18.51
N ARG A 76 -16.93 0.07 -19.09
CA ARG A 76 -16.69 0.95 -20.25
C ARG A 76 -17.56 0.42 -21.41
N PRO A 77 -18.41 1.27 -22.01
CA PRO A 77 -19.22 0.91 -23.17
C PRO A 77 -18.38 0.68 -24.43
#